data_AF-A0A7V8R3N7-F1
#
_entry.id   AF-A0A7V8R3N7-F1
#
_cell.length_a   1.000
_cell.length_b   1.000
_cell.length_c   1.000
_cell.angle_alpha   90.00
_cell.angle_beta   90.00
_cell.angle_gamma   90.00
#
_symmetry.space_group_name_H-M   'P 1'
#
loop_
_entity.id
_entity.type
_entity.pdbx_description
1 polymer ?
#
loop_
_entity_poly.entity_id
_entity_poly.type
_entity_poly.pdbx_seq_one_letter_code
_entity_poly.pdbx_strand_id
1 'polypeptide(L)'
;MKTGVKRAFVLELFNKQGGRCCYCDRLMVILPRGKDQNRPDAATLEHLMTNRHRGWTRRDNMAAACRECNGMRGSGMDWLMFKTYRRGEFWELIGGCKDL
;
A
#
# COMPACT_ATOMS: atom_id res chain seq x y z
N MET A 1 13.40 -11.42 4.93
CA MET A 1 14.04 -10.23 5.54
C MET A 1 13.94 -10.34 7.06
N LYS A 2 15.03 -10.10 7.81
CA LYS A 2 14.99 -10.09 9.30
C LYS A 2 14.02 -9.00 9.79
N THR A 3 13.32 -9.25 10.90
CA THR A 3 12.25 -8.37 11.43
C THR A 3 12.70 -6.93 11.71
N GLY A 4 13.94 -6.74 12.18
CA GLY A 4 14.53 -5.40 12.38
C GLY A 4 14.69 -4.63 11.07
N VAL A 5 15.24 -5.28 10.05
CA VAL A 5 15.44 -4.71 8.71
C VAL A 5 14.09 -4.37 8.07
N LYS A 6 13.08 -5.23 8.24
CA LYS A 6 11.70 -4.97 7.76
C LYS A 6 11.14 -3.68 8.34
N ARG A 7 11.29 -3.50 9.65
CA ARG A 7 10.77 -2.32 10.34
C ARG A 7 11.46 -1.04 9.89
N ALA A 8 12.79 -1.05 9.80
CA ALA A 8 13.54 0.09 9.31
C ALA A 8 13.12 0.47 7.88
N PHE A 9 12.88 -0.54 7.03
CA PHE A 9 12.47 -0.30 5.66
C PHE A 9 11.03 0.25 5.55
N VAL A 10 10.10 -0.21 6.38
CA VAL A 10 8.75 0.40 6.47
C VAL A 10 8.83 1.86 6.90
N LEU A 11 9.69 2.18 7.88
CA LEU A 11 9.88 3.57 8.32
C LEU A 11 10.48 4.46 7.21
N GLU A 12 11.44 3.94 6.45
CA GLU A 12 12.00 4.63 5.29
C GLU A 12 10.92 4.97 4.25
N LEU A 13 10.10 3.98 3.87
CA LEU A 13 9.01 4.16 2.90
C LEU A 13 7.93 5.10 3.43
N PHE A 14 7.57 4.96 4.71
CA PHE A 14 6.63 5.86 5.39
C PHE A 14 7.08 7.32 5.27
N ASN A 15 8.34 7.61 5.58
CA ASN A 15 8.88 8.96 5.50
C ASN A 15 8.92 9.49 4.06
N LYS A 16 9.38 8.66 3.11
CA LYS A 16 9.39 9.01 1.67
C LYS A 16 7.99 9.32 1.12
N GLN A 17 6.95 8.69 1.69
CA GLN A 17 5.55 8.90 1.30
C GLN A 17 4.84 9.98 2.12
N GLY A 18 5.57 10.78 2.92
CA GLY A 18 4.96 11.81 3.77
C GLY A 18 3.97 11.24 4.80
N GLY A 19 4.16 9.99 5.21
CA GLY A 19 3.28 9.28 6.13
C GLY A 19 1.94 8.84 5.53
N ARG A 20 1.76 8.92 4.21
CA ARG A 20 0.49 8.60 3.53
C ARG A 20 0.51 7.22 2.88
N CYS A 21 -0.64 6.55 2.92
CA CYS A 21 -0.85 5.25 2.27
C CYS A 21 -0.75 5.39 0.75
N CYS A 22 0.01 4.50 0.10
CA CYS A 22 0.18 4.54 -1.36
C CYS A 22 -1.12 4.36 -2.16
N TYR A 23 -2.15 3.76 -1.56
CA TYR A 23 -3.44 3.49 -2.22
C TYR A 23 -4.50 4.56 -1.92
N CYS A 24 -4.82 4.79 -0.63
CA CYS A 24 -5.92 5.68 -0.25
C CYS A 24 -5.49 7.09 0.18
N ASP A 25 -4.19 7.40 0.20
CA ASP A 25 -3.63 8.72 0.52
C ASP A 25 -3.91 9.26 1.95
N ARG A 26 -4.61 8.48 2.78
CA ARG A 26 -4.83 8.75 4.20
C ARG A 26 -3.54 8.59 4.99
N LEU A 27 -3.43 9.33 6.09
CA LEU A 27 -2.33 9.24 7.04
C LEU A 27 -2.26 7.84 7.65
N MET A 28 -1.04 7.34 7.78
CA MET A 28 -0.73 6.08 8.46
C MET A 28 -0.09 6.36 9.83
N VAL A 29 -0.03 5.32 10.67
CA VAL A 29 0.69 5.36 11.95
C VAL A 29 1.79 4.31 12.02
N ILE A 30 2.94 4.68 12.61
CA ILE A 30 4.01 3.74 12.96
C ILE A 30 3.75 3.22 14.37
N LEU A 31 3.38 1.96 14.48
CA LEU A 31 3.14 1.34 15.78
C LEU A 31 4.42 0.78 16.39
N PRO A 32 4.64 0.90 17.71
CA PRO A 32 5.68 0.17 18.43
C PRO A 32 5.52 -1.35 18.28
N ARG A 33 6.60 -2.12 18.48
CA ARG A 33 6.51 -3.59 18.50
C ARG A 33 5.57 -4.05 19.61
N GLY A 34 4.79 -5.10 19.35
CA GLY A 34 3.88 -5.71 20.34
C GLY A 34 2.60 -4.92 20.63
N LYS A 35 2.44 -3.69 20.09
CA LYS A 35 1.17 -2.95 20.11
C LYS A 35 0.24 -3.48 19.01
N ASP A 36 -1.05 -3.21 19.14
CA ASP A 36 -2.14 -3.63 18.25
C ASP A 36 -1.84 -3.36 16.77
N GLN A 37 -1.18 -4.32 16.12
CA GLN A 37 -0.81 -4.22 14.72
C GLN A 37 -2.05 -4.27 13.82
N ASN A 38 -3.22 -4.64 14.33
CA ASN A 38 -4.43 -4.83 13.56
C ASN A 38 -5.16 -3.52 13.23
N ARG A 39 -4.66 -2.38 13.74
CA ARG A 39 -5.21 -1.07 13.40
C ARG A 39 -5.26 -0.85 11.87
N PRO A 40 -6.40 -0.40 11.33
CA PRO A 40 -6.57 -0.15 9.89
C PRO A 40 -5.55 0.83 9.29
N ASP A 41 -5.15 1.83 10.07
CA ASP A 41 -4.20 2.90 9.71
C ASP A 41 -2.72 2.53 9.94
N ALA A 42 -2.42 1.34 10.45
CA ALA A 42 -1.04 0.92 10.69
C ALA A 42 -0.25 0.80 9.37
N ALA A 43 0.94 1.40 9.32
CA ALA A 43 1.83 1.29 8.18
C ALA A 43 2.37 -0.14 8.03
N THR A 44 2.19 -0.73 6.86
CA THR A 44 2.62 -2.08 6.50
C THR A 44 3.49 -2.05 5.25
N LEU A 45 4.27 -3.11 5.05
CA LEU A 45 5.12 -3.26 3.88
C LEU A 45 4.31 -3.87 2.72
N GLU A 46 4.27 -3.18 1.59
CA GLU A 46 3.49 -3.55 0.41
C GLU A 46 4.38 -3.82 -0.80
N HIS A 47 4.05 -4.89 -1.55
CA HIS A 47 4.65 -5.23 -2.83
C HIS A 47 3.76 -4.72 -3.96
N LEU A 48 4.21 -3.79 -4.80
CA LEU A 48 3.36 -3.25 -5.88
C LEU A 48 3.06 -4.35 -6.94
N MET A 49 4.11 -4.93 -7.52
CA MET A 49 3.99 -6.03 -8.48
C MET A 49 3.99 -7.39 -7.77
N THR A 50 3.04 -8.24 -8.15
CA THR A 50 2.77 -9.57 -7.54
C THR A 50 3.55 -10.72 -8.16
N ASN A 51 4.29 -10.49 -9.26
CA ASN A 51 5.06 -11.54 -9.95
C ASN A 51 6.28 -11.99 -9.11
N ARG A 52 6.04 -12.96 -8.24
CA ARG A 52 6.99 -13.64 -7.34
C ARG A 52 8.06 -14.48 -8.03
N HIS A 53 8.29 -14.32 -9.34
CA HIS A 53 9.33 -15.06 -10.03
C HIS A 53 10.70 -14.44 -9.71
N ARG A 54 11.43 -15.15 -8.86
CA ARG A 54 12.81 -14.92 -8.42
C ARG A 54 12.90 -14.05 -7.18
N GLY A 55 13.51 -14.66 -6.16
CA GLY A 55 13.73 -14.08 -4.86
C GLY A 55 14.42 -12.72 -4.96
N TRP A 56 14.22 -11.96 -3.89
CA TRP A 56 14.53 -10.56 -3.72
C TRP A 56 13.47 -9.58 -4.23
N THR A 57 12.70 -9.13 -3.25
CA THR A 57 11.91 -7.91 -3.31
C THR A 57 12.83 -6.73 -3.64
N ARG A 58 12.83 -6.30 -4.91
CA ARG A 58 13.54 -5.09 -5.31
C ARG A 58 12.94 -3.90 -4.55
N ARG A 59 13.78 -3.01 -4.01
CA ARG A 59 13.34 -1.89 -3.15
C ARG A 59 12.42 -0.91 -3.89
N ASP A 60 12.55 -0.82 -5.21
CA ASP A 60 11.72 -0.04 -6.14
C ASP A 60 10.29 -0.60 -6.29
N ASN A 61 10.07 -1.88 -6.02
CA ASN A 61 8.76 -2.52 -6.07
C ASN A 61 7.99 -2.44 -4.73
N MET A 62 8.44 -1.58 -3.81
CA MET A 62 7.94 -1.55 -2.43
C MET A 62 7.37 -0.20 -2.06
N ALA A 63 6.28 -0.25 -1.30
CA ALA A 63 5.62 0.91 -0.73
C ALA A 63 5.20 0.65 0.73
N ALA A 64 4.87 1.72 1.44
CA ALA A 64 4.11 1.65 2.67
C ALA A 64 2.61 1.77 2.35
N ALA A 65 1.82 0.83 2.85
CA ALA A 65 0.36 0.86 2.73
C ALA A 65 -0.27 0.73 4.13
N CYS A 66 -1.42 1.37 4.33
CA CYS A 66 -2.19 1.11 5.54
C CYS A 66 -2.65 -0.35 5.54
N ARG A 67 -2.79 -0.95 6.74
CA ARG A 67 -3.14 -2.35 6.88
C ARG A 67 -4.45 -2.71 6.19
N GLU A 68 -5.44 -1.84 6.26
CA GLU A 68 -6.72 -2.02 5.57
C GLU A 68 -6.54 -2.18 4.06
N CYS A 69 -5.80 -1.27 3.41
CA CYS A 69 -5.61 -1.32 1.96
C CYS A 69 -4.73 -2.50 1.53
N ASN A 70 -3.66 -2.80 2.27
CA ASN A 70 -2.81 -3.95 2.01
C ASN A 70 -3.62 -5.26 2.12
N GLY A 71 -4.41 -5.41 3.18
CA GLY A 71 -5.30 -6.56 3.36
C GLY A 71 -6.38 -6.68 2.28
N MET A 72 -6.97 -5.55 1.87
CA MET A 72 -8.04 -5.51 0.87
C MET A 72 -7.55 -5.81 -0.55
N ARG A 73 -6.36 -5.33 -0.96
CA ARG A 73 -5.85 -5.62 -2.31
C ARG A 73 -5.58 -7.10 -2.53
N GLY A 74 -4.99 -7.75 -1.52
CA GLY A 74 -4.51 -9.12 -1.65
C GLY A 74 -3.49 -9.26 -2.80
N SER A 75 -3.48 -10.43 -3.46
CA SER A 75 -2.56 -10.71 -4.58
C SER A 75 -3.22 -10.68 -5.96
N GLY A 76 -4.52 -10.41 -6.05
CA GLY A 76 -5.31 -10.60 -7.28
C GLY A 76 -5.44 -9.36 -8.17
N MET A 77 -5.24 -8.16 -7.64
CA MET A 77 -5.45 -6.90 -8.36
C MET A 77 -4.12 -6.18 -8.61
N ASP A 78 -3.95 -5.65 -9.83
CA ASP A 78 -2.85 -4.74 -10.15
C ASP A 78 -2.87 -3.52 -9.22
N TRP A 79 -1.68 -3.04 -8.83
CA TRP A 79 -1.53 -1.99 -7.85
C TRP A 79 -2.14 -0.67 -8.31
N LEU A 80 -2.05 -0.34 -9.60
CA LEU A 80 -2.55 0.92 -10.14
C LEU A 80 -4.07 0.88 -10.19
N MET A 81 -4.64 -0.22 -10.68
CA MET A 81 -6.09 -0.44 -10.69
C MET A 81 -6.68 -0.36 -9.28
N PHE A 82 -6.03 -0.99 -8.29
CA PHE A 82 -6.48 -0.91 -6.90
C PHE A 82 -6.38 0.50 -6.33
N LYS A 83 -5.33 1.25 -6.67
CA LYS A 83 -5.18 2.66 -6.26
C LYS A 83 -6.36 3.51 -6.78
N THR A 84 -6.66 3.41 -8.08
CA THR A 84 -7.77 4.12 -8.73
C THR A 84 -9.11 3.75 -8.08
N TYR A 85 -9.35 2.47 -7.82
CA TYR A 85 -10.51 2.01 -7.07
C TYR A 85 -10.59 2.62 -5.67
N ARG A 86 -9.49 2.57 -4.90
CA ARG A 86 -9.46 3.08 -3.51
C ARG A 86 -9.65 4.59 -3.41
N ARG A 87 -9.27 5.34 -4.44
CA ARG A 87 -9.45 6.80 -4.52
C ARG A 87 -10.81 7.21 -5.07
N GLY A 88 -11.62 6.25 -5.54
CA GLY A 88 -12.93 6.54 -6.15
C GLY A 88 -12.85 7.11 -7.56
N GLU A 89 -11.66 7.09 -8.17
CA GLU A 89 -11.38 7.65 -9.51
C GLU A 89 -12.01 6.80 -10.64
N PHE A 90 -12.48 5.59 -10.33
CA PHE A 90 -13.11 4.71 -11.32
C PHE A 90 -14.43 5.29 -11.87
N TRP A 91 -15.12 6.13 -11.10
CA TRP A 91 -16.36 6.77 -11.55
C TRP A 91 -16.13 7.84 -12.60
N GLU A 92 -14.96 8.48 -12.64
CA GLU A 92 -14.61 9.44 -13.70
C GLU A 92 -14.46 8.74 -15.06
N LEU A 93 -14.12 7.45 -15.08
CA LEU A 93 -13.99 6.64 -16.30
C LEU A 93 -15.35 6.18 -16.87
N ILE A 94 -16.38 6.04 -16.02
CA ILE A 94 -17.73 5.60 -16.43
C ILE A 94 -18.67 6.80 -16.65
N GLY A 95 -18.49 7.86 -15.85
CA GLY A 95 -19.32 9.08 -15.91
C GLY A 95 -19.04 9.98 -17.12
N GLY A 96 -17.91 9.82 -17.80
CA GLY A 96 -17.58 10.52 -19.05
C GLY A 96 -18.33 10.01 -20.28
N CYS A 97 -19.14 8.96 -20.15
CA CYS A 97 -19.98 8.41 -21.23
C CYS A 97 -21.46 8.79 -21.02
N LYS A 98 -21.73 10.06 -20.73
CA LYS A 98 -23.10 10.59 -20.60
C LYS A 98 -23.48 11.68 -21.60
N ASP A 99 -22.58 12.08 -22.50
CA ASP A 99 -22.86 13.12 -23.49
C ASP A 99 -22.46 12.70 -24.93
N LEU A 100 -22.92 11.52 -25.37
CA LEU A 100 -22.96 11.12 -26.80
C LEU A 100 -24.34 10.59 -27.17
#